data_AF-A0A9X2CC54-F1
#
_entry.id   AF-A0A9X2CC54-F1
#
_cell.length_a   1.000
_cell.length_b   1.000
_cell.length_c   1.000
_cell.angle_alpha   90.00
_cell.angle_beta   90.00
_cell.angle_gamma   90.00
#
_symmetry.space_group_name_H-M   'P 1'
#
loop_
_entity.id
_entity.type
_entity.pdbx_description
1 polymer ?
#
loop_
_entity_poly.entity_id
_entity_poly.type
_entity_poly.pdbx_seq_one_letter_code
_entity_poly.pdbx_strand_id
1 'polypeptide(L)' 'MARHEYVQGIFDCASSILTIGSNKAFKIGEDLSLMESDERLDKLTAWARQKSLITANGLIAEI' A
#
# COMPACT_ATOMS: atom_id res chain seq x y z
N MET A 1 -4.26 -19.41 -15.96
CA MET A 1 -3.05 -18.69 -15.48
C MET A 1 -3.43 -17.99 -14.19
N ALA A 2 -3.04 -18.54 -13.04
CA ALA A 2 -3.33 -17.91 -11.75
C ALA A 2 -2.57 -16.57 -11.70
N ARG A 3 -3.31 -15.46 -11.65
CA ARG A 3 -2.73 -14.14 -11.36
C ARG A 3 -2.39 -14.16 -9.88
N HIS A 4 -1.17 -14.54 -9.53
CA HIS A 4 -0.70 -14.38 -8.17
C HIS A 4 -0.55 -12.88 -7.91
N GLU A 5 -1.52 -12.34 -7.20
CA GLU A 5 -1.41 -11.02 -6.60
C GLU A 5 -0.38 -11.13 -5.48
N TYR A 6 0.71 -10.36 -5.58
CA TYR A 6 1.79 -10.39 -4.60
C TYR A 6 1.72 -9.11 -3.79
N VAL A 7 1.65 -9.27 -2.46
CA VAL A 7 1.82 -8.16 -1.53
C VAL A 7 3.25 -7.64 -1.68
N GLN A 8 3.38 -6.39 -2.09
CA GLN A 8 4.67 -5.71 -2.31
C GLN A 8 4.88 -4.54 -1.37
N GLY A 9 3.87 -4.20 -0.57
CA GLY A 9 4.03 -3.27 0.53
C GLY A 9 3.04 -3.53 1.66
N ILE A 10 3.40 -3.01 2.82
CA ILE A 10 2.68 -3.14 4.07
C ILE A 10 2.44 -1.74 4.61
N PHE A 11 1.18 -1.42 4.87
CA PHE A 11 0.76 -0.22 5.56
C PHE A 11 0.52 -0.52 7.04
N ASP A 12 1.30 0.09 7.91
CA ASP A 12 1.08 0.06 9.36
C ASP A 12 0.08 1.16 9.73
N CYS A 13 -1.11 0.76 10.17
CA CYS A 13 -2.18 1.68 10.57
C CYS A 13 -1.85 2.45 11.86
N ALA A 14 -1.10 1.84 12.78
CA ALA A 14 -0.75 2.45 14.07
C ALA A 14 0.30 3.57 13.89
N SER A 15 1.26 3.35 12.99
CA SER A 15 2.33 4.31 12.69
C SER A 15 2.00 5.23 11.50
N SER A 16 0.94 4.93 10.74
CA SER A 16 0.62 5.53 9.43
C SER A 16 1.82 5.46 8.46
N ILE A 17 2.53 4.33 8.43
CA ILE A 17 3.72 4.14 7.59
C ILE A 17 3.44 3.08 6.52
N LEU A 18 3.56 3.47 5.25
CA LEU A 18 3.57 2.57 4.12
C LEU A 18 5.00 2.15 3.79
N THR A 19 5.31 0.88 4.00
CA THR A 19 6.58 0.26 3.61
C THR A 19 6.40 -0.52 2.32
N ILE A 20 7.22 -0.24 1.30
CA ILE A 20 7.20 -0.94 0.00
C ILE A 20 8.57 -1.54 -0.27
N GLY A 21 8.60 -2.85 -0.51
CA GLY A 21 9.86 -3.61 -0.61
C GLY A 21 10.71 -3.47 0.65
N SER A 22 12.04 -3.54 0.49
CA SER A 22 12.97 -3.61 1.63
C SER A 22 13.47 -2.25 2.15
N ASN A 23 13.34 -1.16 1.36
CA ASN A 23 14.06 0.10 1.63
C ASN A 23 13.22 1.37 1.43
N LYS A 24 11.91 1.28 1.18
CA LYS A 24 11.07 2.46 0.95
C LYS A 24 9.97 2.52 2.00
N ALA A 25 10.03 3.52 2.87
CA ALA A 25 8.99 3.80 3.85
C ALA A 25 8.45 5.21 3.62
N PHE A 26 7.14 5.36 3.62
CA PHE A 26 6.43 6.61 3.37
C PHE A 26 5.47 6.88 4.51
N LYS A 27 5.55 8.07 5.10
CA LYS A 27 4.55 8.51 6.06
C LYS A 27 3.29 8.93 5.32
N ILE A 28 2.19 8.24 5.59
CA ILE A 28 0.88 8.52 5.03
C ILE A 28 0.19 9.54 5.94
N GLY A 29 -0.46 10.53 5.33
CA GLY A 29 -1.20 11.54 6.09
C GLY A 29 -2.38 10.93 6.86
N GLU A 30 -2.70 11.53 8.01
CA GLU A 30 -3.77 11.07 8.91
C GLU A 30 -5.14 10.95 8.22
N ASP A 31 -5.38 11.72 7.16
CA ASP A 31 -6.61 11.71 6.37
C ASP A 31 -6.94 10.31 5.78
N LEU A 32 -5.91 9.55 5.38
CA LEU A 32 -6.08 8.17 4.88
C LEU A 32 -6.30 7.16 6.01
N SER A 33 -5.86 7.46 7.23
CA SER A 33 -6.03 6.58 8.40
C SER A 33 -7.48 6.58 8.90
N LEU A 34 -8.24 7.63 8.59
CA LEU A 34 -9.68 7.75 8.90
C LEU A 34 -10.58 7.10 7.85
N MET A 35 -10.03 6.66 6.71
CA MET A 35 -10.78 5.95 5.66
C MET A 35 -11.04 4.50 6.04
N GLU A 36 -12.05 3.90 5.42
CA GLU A 36 -12.28 2.46 5.52
C GLU A 36 -11.10 1.67 4.93
N SER A 37 -10.83 0.50 5.49
CA SER A 37 -9.73 -0.38 5.12
C SER A 37 -9.62 -0.62 3.62
N ASP A 38 -10.71 -1.02 2.97
CA ASP A 38 -10.73 -1.28 1.52
C ASP A 38 -10.40 -0.03 0.69
N GLU A 39 -10.99 1.13 1.04
CA GLU A 39 -10.75 2.38 0.30
C GLU A 39 -9.31 2.87 0.48
N ARG A 40 -8.77 2.74 1.70
CA ARG A 40 -7.38 3.07 2.01
C ARG A 40 -6.43 2.19 1.19
N LEU A 41 -6.61 0.87 1.23
CA LEU A 41 -5.76 -0.07 0.51
C LEU A 41 -5.81 0.14 -1.00
N ASP A 42 -7.00 0.42 -1.57
CA ASP A 42 -7.13 0.75 -2.99
C ASP A 42 -6.38 2.02 -3.35
N LYS A 43 -6.55 3.11 -2.57
CA LYS A 43 -5.82 4.37 -2.78
C LYS A 43 -4.31 4.21 -2.65
N LEU A 44 -3.83 3.50 -1.63
CA LEU A 44 -2.40 3.25 -1.42
C LEU A 44 -1.82 2.40 -2.54
N THR A 45 -2.55 1.38 -2.99
CA THR A 45 -2.16 0.52 -4.11
C THR A 45 -2.12 1.30 -5.42
N ALA A 46 -3.14 2.10 -5.70
CA ALA A 46 -3.21 2.95 -6.88
C ALA A 46 -2.08 3.99 -6.90
N TRP A 47 -1.84 4.67 -5.77
CA TRP A 47 -0.74 5.62 -5.61
C TRP A 47 0.63 4.95 -5.82
N ALA A 48 0.85 3.79 -5.21
CA ALA A 48 2.10 3.05 -5.34
C ALA A 48 2.35 2.59 -6.79
N ARG A 49 1.30 2.18 -7.52
CA ARG A 49 1.38 1.84 -8.95
C ARG A 49 1.69 3.08 -9.80
N GLN A 50 1.02 4.20 -9.57
CA GLN A 50 1.27 5.46 -10.29
C GLN A 50 2.71 5.94 -10.10
N LYS A 51 3.29 5.74 -8.91
CA LYS A 51 4.68 6.06 -8.60
C LYS A 51 5.68 4.99 -9.07
N SER A 52 5.23 3.92 -9.74
CA SER A 52 6.05 2.77 -10.13
C SER A 52 6.82 2.16 -8.96
N LEU A 53 6.23 2.18 -7.76
CA LEU A 53 6.81 1.61 -6.54
C LEU A 53 6.52 0.12 -6.43
N ILE A 54 5.40 -0.33 -6.98
CA ILE A 54 4.98 -1.73 -7.07
C ILE A 54 4.61 -2.08 -8.52
N THR A 55 4.59 -3.37 -8.85
CA THR A 55 4.18 -3.82 -10.19
C THR A 55 2.67 -3.65 -10.42
N ALA A 56 2.23 -3.76 -11.68
CA ALA A 56 0.81 -3.67 -12.04
C ALA A 56 -0.10 -4.69 -11.32
N ASN A 57 0.48 -5.82 -10.87
CA ASN A 57 -0.20 -6.86 -10.10
C ASN A 57 0.18 -6.83 -8.60
N GLY A 58 0.95 -5.83 -8.17
CA GLY A 58 1.32 -5.65 -6.77
C GLY A 58 0.16 -5.10 -5.97
N LEU A 59 0.01 -5.58 -4.74
CA LEU A 59 -0.95 -5.08 -3.76
C LEU A 59 -0.24 -4.52 -2.53
N ILE A 60 -0.87 -3.56 -1.87
CA ILE A 60 -0.54 -3.14 -0.52
C ILE A 60 -1.45 -3.91 0.44
N ALA A 61 -0.89 -4.47 1.49
CA ALA A 61 -1.63 -5.02 2.62
C ALA A 61 -1.53 -4.06 3.81
N GLU A 62 -2.43 -4.17 4.77
CA GLU A 62 -2.33 -3.45 6.04
C GLU A 62 -2.07 -4.42 7.20
N ILE A 63 -1.42 -3.91 8.25
CA ILE A 63 -1.19 -4.60 9.53
C ILE A 63 -1.52 -3.69 10.72
#